data_AF-A0A2G4SMF7-F1
#
_entry.id   AF-A0A2G4SMF7-F1
#
_cell.length_a   1.000
_cell.length_b   1.000
_cell.length_c   1.000
_cell.angle_alpha   90.00
_cell.angle_beta   90.00
_cell.angle_gamma   90.00
#
_symmetry.space_group_name_H-M   'P 1'
#
loop_
_entity.id
_entity.type
_entity.pdbx_description
1 polymer ?
#
loop_
_entity_poly.entity_id
_entity_poly.type
_entity_poly.pdbx_seq_one_letter_code
_entity_poly.pdbx_strand_id
1 'polypeptide(L)'
;MINVYQAILAQSTKGEFDNILTELEQIEKTMFDLERDLCILGLGVKKEINVLLMLLKARTSITNYAFQDTCISLYSSKQCLSEWKQLCKEQTYPESSQRQDETKELSTWRFSLFKNDTKLTKQGKVWPNTIHWYTRVLENLTAKMTLFFHQILLEKETVIHEEDPERSLWKGITIDYFDQIATFRKRFGAHSISLVYQVTPETPFHPQGYIYPGKTYEAPQGIHSFPFIFCHPKSPPTKHLPGIISIIQGSRVRLDDPKAGPIYFFDNVIGSTYYLMRIDRHAVFVIVYLDKHVNREPTTVEFITNIVTSLRGTTVIEDLTAQ
;
A
#
# COMPACT_ATOMS: atom_id res chain seq x y z
N MET A 1 13.73 16.95 -1.89
CA MET A 1 13.63 15.48 -2.11
C MET A 1 14.26 14.65 -1.02
N ILE A 2 15.55 14.80 -0.68
CA ILE A 2 16.19 13.98 0.37
C ILE A 2 15.43 14.04 1.71
N ASN A 3 15.05 15.24 2.18
CA ASN A 3 14.28 15.40 3.40
C ASN A 3 12.90 14.70 3.35
N VAL A 4 12.24 14.73 2.18
CA VAL A 4 10.97 14.03 1.95
C VAL A 4 11.15 12.52 2.10
N TYR A 5 12.22 11.96 1.53
CA TYR A 5 12.54 10.53 1.68
C TYR A 5 12.88 10.14 3.12
N GLN A 6 13.63 10.98 3.84
CA GLN A 6 13.90 10.76 5.26
C GLN A 6 12.62 10.82 6.11
N ALA A 7 11.71 11.74 5.80
CA ALA A 7 10.41 11.81 6.45
C ALA A 7 9.56 10.56 6.15
N ILE A 8 9.55 10.07 4.91
CA ILE A 8 8.86 8.82 4.52
C ILE A 8 9.40 7.64 5.33
N LEU A 9 10.72 7.53 5.46
CA LEU A 9 11.37 6.48 6.23
C LEU A 9 11.03 6.55 7.72
N ALA A 10 11.02 7.75 8.30
CA ALA A 10 10.62 7.95 9.69
C ALA A 10 9.18 7.49 9.98
N GLN A 11 8.34 7.41 8.93
CA GLN A 11 6.95 6.99 8.99
C GLN A 11 6.72 5.55 8.54
N SER A 12 7.76 4.74 8.32
CA SER A 12 7.64 3.35 7.84
C SER A 12 6.72 2.48 8.70
N THR A 13 6.71 2.73 10.01
CA THR A 13 5.95 1.96 11.01
C THR A 13 4.62 2.59 11.37
N LYS A 14 4.56 3.92 11.54
CA LYS A 14 3.35 4.65 11.94
C LYS A 14 2.37 4.87 10.80
N GLY A 15 2.89 5.05 9.58
CA GLY A 15 2.07 5.22 8.40
C GLY A 15 1.41 6.59 8.25
N GLU A 16 1.88 7.63 8.93
CA GLU A 16 1.32 8.98 8.86
C GLU A 16 2.01 9.80 7.77
N PHE A 17 1.34 9.99 6.61
CA PHE A 17 1.94 10.65 5.43
C PHE A 17 1.31 12.00 5.06
N ASP A 18 0.28 12.47 5.77
CA ASP A 18 -0.48 13.67 5.37
C ASP A 18 0.39 14.92 5.28
N ASN A 19 1.22 15.18 6.30
CA ASN A 19 2.14 16.32 6.31
C ASN A 19 3.18 16.24 5.19
N ILE A 20 3.68 15.02 4.91
CA ILE A 20 4.66 14.76 3.83
C ILE A 20 4.00 15.03 2.47
N LEU A 21 2.74 14.63 2.30
CA LEU A 21 1.98 14.90 1.09
C LEU A 21 1.78 16.41 0.89
N THR A 22 1.40 17.16 1.93
CA THR A 22 1.26 18.62 1.84
C THR A 22 2.58 19.31 1.48
N GLU A 23 3.70 18.89 2.08
CA GLU A 23 5.02 19.41 1.75
C GLU A 23 5.37 19.12 0.28
N LEU A 24 5.11 17.90 -0.20
CA LEU A 24 5.40 17.51 -1.57
C LEU A 24 4.52 18.25 -2.60
N GLU A 25 3.26 18.52 -2.29
CA GLU A 25 2.39 19.37 -3.11
C GLU A 25 2.89 20.82 -3.18
N GLN A 26 3.47 21.34 -2.10
CA GLN A 26 4.09 22.67 -2.12
C GLN A 26 5.36 22.66 -2.97
N ILE A 27 6.19 21.63 -2.85
CA ILE A 27 7.38 21.44 -3.68
C ILE A 27 6.99 21.43 -5.16
N GLU A 28 6.00 20.61 -5.56
CA GLU A 28 5.53 20.51 -6.94
C GLU A 28 5.09 21.86 -7.52
N LYS A 29 4.35 22.67 -6.75
CA LYS A 29 3.95 24.04 -7.15
C LYS A 29 5.13 24.99 -7.33
N THR A 30 6.12 24.92 -6.46
CA THR A 30 7.31 25.80 -6.52
C THR A 30 8.28 25.42 -7.62
N MET A 31 8.24 24.17 -8.08
CA MET A 31 9.23 23.56 -8.98
C MET A 31 8.84 23.57 -10.46
N PHE A 32 7.92 24.46 -10.86
CA PHE A 32 7.33 24.48 -12.20
C PHE A 32 8.34 24.65 -13.35
N ASP A 33 9.40 25.45 -13.16
CA ASP A 33 10.38 25.80 -14.21
C ASP A 33 11.67 24.96 -14.20
N LEU A 34 11.79 23.93 -13.36
CA LEU A 34 13.00 23.10 -13.26
C LEU A 34 13.45 22.47 -14.58
N GLU A 35 12.49 22.13 -15.44
CA GLU A 35 12.75 21.58 -16.77
C GLU A 35 13.44 22.60 -17.69
N ARG A 36 13.12 23.89 -17.55
CA ARG A 36 13.79 24.97 -18.29
C ARG A 36 15.18 25.25 -17.74
N ASP A 37 15.32 25.24 -16.41
CA ASP A 37 16.56 25.64 -15.75
C ASP A 37 17.64 24.54 -15.75
N LEU A 38 17.23 23.26 -15.65
CA LEU A 38 18.15 22.12 -15.52
C LEU A 38 18.03 21.10 -16.66
N CYS A 39 17.27 21.41 -17.72
CA CYS A 39 17.04 20.54 -18.87
C CYS A 39 16.66 19.09 -18.47
N ILE A 40 17.47 18.11 -18.89
CA ILE A 40 17.23 16.68 -18.66
C ILE A 40 17.22 16.34 -17.16
N LEU A 41 18.08 16.98 -16.36
CA LEU A 41 18.11 16.77 -14.92
C LEU A 41 16.81 17.28 -14.28
N GLY A 42 16.35 18.46 -14.72
CA GLY A 42 15.07 19.04 -14.30
C GLY A 42 13.88 18.15 -14.65
N LEU A 43 13.88 17.56 -15.86
CA LEU A 43 12.86 16.60 -16.29
C LEU A 43 12.84 15.35 -15.40
N GLY A 44 14.01 14.80 -15.06
CA GLY A 44 14.13 13.64 -14.17
C GLY A 44 13.56 13.91 -12.77
N VAL A 45 13.94 15.03 -12.16
CA VAL A 45 13.45 15.46 -10.83
C VAL A 45 11.95 15.71 -10.86
N LYS A 46 11.42 16.34 -11.92
CA LYS A 46 9.98 16.56 -12.09
C LYS A 46 9.20 15.25 -12.19
N LYS A 47 9.69 14.28 -12.95
CA LYS A 47 9.08 12.94 -13.03
C LYS A 47 9.13 12.22 -11.68
N GLU A 48 10.24 12.31 -10.96
CA GLU A 48 10.40 11.75 -9.61
C GLU A 48 9.35 12.33 -8.63
N ILE A 49 9.23 13.66 -8.57
CA ILE A 49 8.25 14.36 -7.73
C ILE A 49 6.83 13.92 -8.09
N ASN A 50 6.48 13.90 -9.38
CA ASN A 50 5.14 13.55 -9.83
C ASN A 50 4.77 12.09 -9.49
N VAL A 51 5.69 11.14 -9.70
CA VAL A 51 5.46 9.74 -9.35
C VAL A 51 5.28 9.60 -7.84
N LEU A 52 6.14 10.21 -7.03
CA LEU A 52 6.03 10.17 -5.58
C LEU A 52 4.72 10.78 -5.08
N LEU A 53 4.33 11.93 -5.65
CA LEU A 53 3.11 12.63 -5.31
C LEU A 53 1.89 11.75 -5.55
N MET A 54 1.79 11.12 -6.72
CA MET A 54 0.68 10.24 -7.06
C MET A 54 0.65 8.98 -6.18
N LEU A 55 1.80 8.44 -5.80
CA LEU A 55 1.86 7.29 -4.87
C LEU A 55 1.43 7.66 -3.44
N LEU A 56 1.82 8.83 -2.93
CA LEU A 56 1.38 9.32 -1.62
C LEU A 56 -0.11 9.66 -1.62
N LYS A 57 -0.64 10.24 -2.71
CA LYS A 57 -2.08 10.42 -2.92
C LYS A 57 -2.82 9.10 -2.89
N ALA A 58 -2.38 8.12 -3.68
CA ALA A 58 -2.97 6.77 -3.68
C ALA A 58 -2.98 6.15 -2.27
N ARG A 59 -1.86 6.21 -1.53
CA ARG A 59 -1.79 5.70 -0.15
C ARG A 59 -2.80 6.37 0.78
N THR A 60 -2.91 7.69 0.70
CA THR A 60 -3.83 8.48 1.52
C THR A 60 -5.29 8.17 1.17
N SER A 61 -5.62 8.13 -0.13
CA SER A 61 -6.95 7.78 -0.61
C SER A 61 -7.37 6.35 -0.24
N ILE A 62 -6.46 5.36 -0.28
CA ILE A 62 -6.75 4.00 0.20
C ILE A 62 -7.08 4.01 1.69
N THR A 63 -6.28 4.73 2.49
CA THR A 63 -6.45 4.84 3.95
C THR A 63 -7.81 5.47 4.29
N ASN A 64 -8.23 6.46 3.53
CA ASN A 64 -9.49 7.17 3.70
C ASN A 64 -10.69 6.49 3.01
N TYR A 65 -10.49 5.29 2.44
CA TYR A 65 -11.50 4.55 1.68
C TYR A 65 -12.12 5.33 0.50
N ALA A 66 -11.32 6.19 -0.16
CA ALA A 66 -11.70 6.94 -1.35
C ALA A 66 -11.30 6.17 -2.62
N PHE A 67 -12.20 5.32 -3.10
CA PHE A 67 -11.98 4.41 -4.24
C PHE A 67 -11.66 5.17 -5.54
N GLN A 68 -12.45 6.20 -5.88
CA GLN A 68 -12.25 6.97 -7.11
C GLN A 68 -10.86 7.62 -7.16
N ASP A 69 -10.49 8.32 -6.09
CA ASP A 69 -9.20 9.00 -5.99
C ASP A 69 -8.03 8.00 -5.99
N THR A 70 -8.24 6.83 -5.38
CA THR A 70 -7.28 5.72 -5.42
C THR A 70 -7.04 5.25 -6.85
N CYS A 71 -8.10 4.99 -7.62
CA CYS A 71 -8.01 4.55 -9.01
C CYS A 71 -7.27 5.57 -9.87
N ILE A 72 -7.63 6.86 -9.75
CA ILE A 72 -6.98 7.95 -10.50
C ILE A 72 -5.49 8.01 -10.14
N SER A 73 -5.16 8.05 -8.86
CA SER A 73 -3.78 8.21 -8.40
C SER A 73 -2.89 7.01 -8.75
N LEU A 74 -3.41 5.78 -8.66
CA LEU A 74 -2.67 4.56 -9.05
C LEU A 74 -2.48 4.47 -10.57
N TYR A 75 -3.51 4.82 -11.35
CA TYR A 75 -3.38 4.87 -12.80
C TYR A 75 -2.36 5.93 -13.23
N SER A 76 -2.46 7.14 -12.69
CA SER A 76 -1.52 8.24 -12.97
C SER A 76 -0.08 7.88 -12.58
N SER A 77 0.14 7.30 -11.39
CA SER A 77 1.49 6.87 -10.98
C SER A 77 2.05 5.78 -11.90
N LYS A 78 1.23 4.78 -12.28
CA LYS A 78 1.63 3.74 -13.25
C LYS A 78 2.03 4.33 -14.60
N GLN A 79 1.24 5.27 -15.11
CA GLN A 79 1.49 5.92 -16.39
C GLN A 79 2.77 6.76 -16.33
N CYS A 80 2.90 7.65 -15.34
CA CYS A 80 4.10 8.48 -15.15
C CYS A 80 5.37 7.65 -14.96
N LEU A 81 5.30 6.55 -14.20
CA LEU A 81 6.43 5.65 -14.00
C LEU A 81 6.81 4.90 -15.29
N SER A 82 5.83 4.52 -16.10
CA SER A 82 6.06 3.85 -17.39
C SER A 82 6.73 4.79 -18.39
N GLU A 83 6.26 6.04 -18.47
CA GLU A 83 6.91 7.09 -19.27
C GLU A 83 8.33 7.36 -18.79
N TRP A 84 8.55 7.48 -17.47
CA TRP A 84 9.88 7.73 -16.94
C TRP A 84 10.85 6.57 -17.24
N LYS A 85 10.39 5.32 -17.11
CA LYS A 85 11.13 4.15 -17.59
C LYS A 85 11.46 4.30 -19.06
N GLN A 86 10.48 4.56 -19.93
CA GLN A 86 10.73 4.71 -21.36
C GLN A 86 11.80 5.78 -21.67
N LEU A 87 11.72 6.95 -21.03
CA LEU A 87 12.72 8.01 -21.18
C LEU A 87 14.12 7.57 -20.76
N CYS A 88 14.26 6.86 -19.63
CA CYS A 88 15.57 6.33 -19.21
C CYS A 88 16.14 5.30 -20.20
N LYS A 89 15.29 4.58 -20.94
CA LYS A 89 15.68 3.63 -22.00
C LYS A 89 16.17 4.36 -23.25
N GLU A 90 15.50 5.44 -23.60
CA GLU A 90 15.88 6.29 -24.73
C GLU A 90 17.16 7.08 -24.45
N GLN A 91 17.43 7.38 -23.18
CA GLN A 91 18.65 8.02 -22.68
C GLN A 91 19.87 7.08 -22.59
N THR A 92 19.82 5.88 -23.17
CA THR A 92 20.97 4.96 -23.15
C THR A 92 22.19 5.68 -23.76
N TYR A 93 23.15 5.99 -22.90
CA TYR A 93 24.41 6.65 -23.27
C TYR A 93 25.13 5.86 -24.38
N PRO A 94 25.86 6.53 -25.29
CA PRO A 94 26.47 5.91 -26.49
C PRO A 94 27.52 4.80 -26.22
N GLU A 95 27.71 4.35 -24.98
CA GLU A 95 28.54 3.19 -24.65
C GLU A 95 27.87 1.83 -24.93
N SER A 96 26.54 1.78 -25.12
CA SER A 96 25.88 0.55 -25.62
C SER A 96 26.07 0.33 -27.12
N SER A 97 26.76 1.26 -27.80
CA SER A 97 26.96 1.29 -29.25
C SER A 97 28.44 1.35 -29.63
N GLN A 98 29.34 0.70 -28.87
CA GLN A 98 30.73 0.55 -29.29
C GLN A 98 31.24 -0.89 -29.12
N ARG A 99 31.01 -1.69 -30.15
CA ARG A 99 32.10 -2.49 -30.72
C ARG A 99 32.17 -2.17 -32.21
N GLN A 100 33.32 -1.60 -32.60
CA GLN A 100 33.77 -1.16 -33.93
C GLN A 100 33.46 0.30 -34.27
N ASP A 101 34.31 1.24 -33.82
CA ASP A 101 35.43 1.70 -34.64
C ASP A 101 36.22 2.82 -33.92
N GLU A 102 37.51 2.85 -34.21
CA GLU A 102 38.51 3.76 -33.66
C GLU A 102 38.19 5.22 -34.03
N THR A 103 38.45 6.17 -33.12
CA THR A 103 39.33 7.36 -33.31
C THR A 103 38.95 8.52 -32.38
N LYS A 104 39.93 8.87 -31.52
CA LYS A 104 40.31 10.17 -30.92
C LYS A 104 39.26 11.21 -30.47
N GLU A 105 39.39 11.54 -29.18
CA GLU A 105 39.31 12.87 -28.55
C GLU A 105 38.12 13.78 -28.90
N LEU A 106 37.19 13.94 -27.94
CA LEU A 106 36.77 15.25 -27.42
C LEU A 106 35.79 15.09 -26.23
N SER A 107 36.32 15.39 -25.04
CA SER A 107 35.67 16.02 -23.86
C SER A 107 34.45 15.41 -23.14
N THR A 108 34.57 15.46 -21.80
CA THR A 108 33.53 15.71 -20.76
C THR A 108 32.37 14.73 -20.73
N TRP A 109 32.29 13.73 -19.84
CA TRP A 109 32.36 13.79 -18.38
C TRP A 109 32.83 12.42 -17.85
N ARG A 110 33.99 12.36 -17.21
CA ARG A 110 34.45 11.15 -16.51
C ARG A 110 34.14 11.27 -15.02
N PHE A 111 33.04 10.66 -14.57
CA PHE A 111 32.93 10.21 -13.19
C PHE A 111 33.28 8.72 -13.12
N SER A 112 34.58 8.45 -13.04
CA SER A 112 35.09 7.17 -12.54
C SER A 112 35.99 7.49 -11.36
N LEU A 113 35.41 7.43 -10.16
CA LEU A 113 36.13 7.56 -8.90
C LEU A 113 35.85 6.30 -8.07
N PHE A 114 36.68 5.28 -8.33
CA PHE A 114 37.09 4.14 -7.47
C PHE A 114 36.06 2.98 -7.28
N LYS A 115 36.07 1.89 -8.07
CA LYS A 115 36.86 0.61 -8.03
C LYS A 115 36.89 -0.07 -6.65
N ASN A 116 36.74 -1.38 -6.45
CA ASN A 116 36.53 -2.58 -7.28
C ASN A 116 36.08 -3.67 -6.28
N ASP A 117 35.06 -4.48 -6.58
CA ASP A 117 35.03 -5.86 -6.09
C ASP A 117 34.12 -6.77 -6.91
N THR A 118 34.43 -8.05 -6.82
CA THR A 118 34.40 -9.07 -7.85
C THR A 118 33.04 -9.63 -8.31
N LYS A 119 32.99 -9.92 -9.62
CA LYS A 119 32.24 -10.99 -10.30
C LYS A 119 30.79 -11.27 -9.85
N LEU A 120 29.85 -10.56 -10.47
CA LEU A 120 28.58 -11.13 -10.94
C LEU A 120 28.14 -10.43 -12.22
N THR A 121 28.49 -11.01 -13.36
CA THR A 121 27.81 -10.73 -14.63
C THR A 121 26.36 -11.19 -14.55
N LYS A 122 25.41 -10.28 -14.31
CA LYS A 122 24.02 -10.37 -14.77
C LYS A 122 23.52 -8.94 -15.01
N GLN A 123 23.26 -8.61 -16.28
CA GLN A 123 22.53 -7.43 -16.79
C GLN A 123 22.49 -6.24 -15.83
N GLY A 124 23.29 -5.21 -16.09
CA GLY A 124 23.21 -3.94 -15.37
C GLY A 124 21.75 -3.53 -15.21
N LYS A 125 21.34 -3.21 -13.98
CA LYS A 125 19.96 -2.79 -13.69
C LYS A 125 19.61 -1.71 -14.71
N VAL A 126 18.66 -2.01 -15.60
CA VAL A 126 18.28 -1.11 -16.71
C VAL A 126 17.77 0.24 -16.16
N TRP A 127 17.40 0.28 -14.86
CA TRP A 127 16.81 1.43 -14.19
C TRP A 127 17.54 1.80 -12.89
N PRO A 128 17.52 3.08 -12.49
CA PRO A 128 17.91 3.52 -11.16
C PRO A 128 17.17 2.77 -10.04
N ASN A 129 17.83 2.58 -8.88
CA ASN A 129 17.24 1.92 -7.72
C ASN A 129 15.94 2.61 -7.24
N THR A 130 15.85 3.93 -7.39
CA THR A 130 14.64 4.70 -7.06
C THR A 130 13.43 4.28 -7.91
N ILE A 131 13.61 4.07 -9.21
CA ILE A 131 12.55 3.56 -10.11
C ILE A 131 12.09 2.15 -9.69
N HIS A 132 13.02 1.30 -9.26
CA HIS A 132 12.67 -0.02 -8.72
C HIS A 132 11.84 0.10 -7.44
N TRP A 133 12.21 0.99 -6.53
CA TRP A 133 11.44 1.24 -5.31
C TRP A 133 10.04 1.76 -5.61
N TYR A 134 9.91 2.77 -6.49
CA TYR A 134 8.61 3.26 -6.95
C TYR A 134 7.73 2.16 -7.54
N THR A 135 8.32 1.24 -8.31
CA THR A 135 7.61 0.09 -8.86
C THR A 135 7.08 -0.81 -7.74
N ARG A 136 7.89 -1.11 -6.73
CA ARG A 136 7.48 -1.94 -5.59
C ARG A 136 6.43 -1.26 -4.71
N VAL A 137 6.54 0.05 -4.49
CA VAL A 137 5.51 0.84 -3.79
C VAL A 137 4.18 0.78 -4.56
N LEU A 138 4.21 0.98 -5.87
CA LEU A 138 3.02 0.89 -6.72
C LEU A 138 2.37 -0.51 -6.65
N GLU A 139 3.16 -1.57 -6.75
CA GLU A 139 2.69 -2.96 -6.64
C GLU A 139 2.07 -3.24 -5.26
N ASN A 140 2.71 -2.78 -4.17
CA ASN A 140 2.18 -2.93 -2.81
C ASN A 140 0.85 -2.19 -2.62
N LEU A 141 0.75 -0.94 -3.08
CA LEU A 141 -0.49 -0.16 -3.00
C LEU A 141 -1.60 -0.77 -3.88
N THR A 142 -1.24 -1.33 -5.03
CA THR A 142 -2.19 -2.05 -5.90
C THR A 142 -2.75 -3.27 -5.16
N ALA A 143 -1.89 -4.12 -4.58
CA ALA A 143 -2.35 -5.26 -3.78
C ALA A 143 -3.21 -4.84 -2.58
N LYS A 144 -2.84 -3.75 -1.89
CA LYS A 144 -3.61 -3.18 -0.79
C LYS A 144 -4.99 -2.70 -1.24
N MET A 145 -5.07 -1.94 -2.35
CA MET A 145 -6.36 -1.47 -2.87
C MET A 145 -7.27 -2.63 -3.24
N THR A 146 -6.72 -3.71 -3.81
CA THR A 146 -7.52 -4.86 -4.23
C THR A 146 -8.16 -5.57 -3.05
N LEU A 147 -7.47 -5.62 -1.89
CA LEU A 147 -8.07 -6.14 -0.67
C LEU A 147 -9.09 -5.18 -0.07
N PHE A 148 -8.75 -3.89 0.05
CA PHE A 148 -9.59 -2.88 0.71
C PHE A 148 -10.91 -2.68 -0.04
N PHE A 149 -10.85 -2.60 -1.37
CA PHE A 149 -12.01 -2.39 -2.23
C PHE A 149 -12.48 -3.69 -2.90
N HIS A 150 -12.17 -4.85 -2.31
CA HIS A 150 -12.46 -6.16 -2.88
C HIS A 150 -13.92 -6.30 -3.31
N GLN A 151 -14.87 -5.87 -2.46
CA GLN A 151 -16.30 -5.96 -2.78
C GLN A 151 -16.66 -5.12 -4.01
N ILE A 152 -16.22 -3.86 -4.06
CA ILE A 152 -16.48 -2.93 -5.18
C ILE A 152 -15.87 -3.47 -6.46
N LEU A 153 -14.61 -3.92 -6.40
CA LEU A 153 -13.90 -4.45 -7.56
C LEU A 153 -14.50 -5.76 -8.05
N LEU A 154 -14.88 -6.66 -7.14
CA LEU A 154 -15.50 -7.94 -7.49
C LEU A 154 -16.86 -7.74 -8.17
N GLU A 155 -17.67 -6.77 -7.72
CA GLU A 155 -18.92 -6.40 -8.39
C GLU A 155 -18.68 -5.97 -9.84
N LYS A 156 -17.60 -5.23 -10.11
CA LYS A 156 -17.22 -4.82 -11.49
C LYS A 156 -16.68 -5.99 -12.29
N GLU A 157 -15.84 -6.83 -11.68
CA GLU A 157 -15.21 -7.97 -12.34
C GLU A 157 -16.24 -9.03 -12.73
N THR A 158 -17.27 -9.25 -11.90
CA THR A 158 -18.36 -10.21 -12.16
C THR A 158 -19.14 -9.85 -13.43
N VAL A 159 -19.18 -8.58 -13.83
CA VAL A 159 -19.83 -8.14 -15.09
C VAL A 159 -19.00 -8.53 -16.32
N ILE A 160 -17.69 -8.71 -16.16
CA ILE A 160 -16.74 -8.97 -17.26
C ILE A 160 -16.38 -10.46 -17.33
N HIS A 161 -16.24 -11.12 -16.19
CA HIS A 161 -15.75 -12.48 -16.04
C HIS A 161 -16.72 -13.33 -15.20
N GLU A 162 -17.61 -14.06 -15.87
CA GLU A 162 -18.68 -14.82 -15.20
C GLU A 162 -18.20 -16.12 -14.51
N GLU A 163 -17.13 -16.76 -15.00
CA GLU A 163 -16.71 -18.08 -14.51
C GLU A 163 -15.92 -18.05 -13.19
N ASP A 164 -14.98 -17.11 -13.05
CA ASP A 164 -14.12 -17.00 -11.85
C ASP A 164 -13.66 -15.54 -11.63
N PRO A 165 -14.56 -14.66 -11.16
CA PRO A 165 -14.25 -13.24 -10.98
C PRO A 165 -13.25 -13.01 -9.84
N GLU A 166 -13.21 -13.85 -8.81
CA GLU A 166 -12.24 -13.71 -7.71
C GLU A 166 -10.82 -13.97 -8.19
N ARG A 167 -10.59 -15.07 -8.93
CA ARG A 167 -9.26 -15.36 -9.46
C ARG A 167 -8.83 -14.35 -10.53
N SER A 168 -9.78 -13.87 -11.33
CA SER A 168 -9.51 -12.85 -12.36
C SER A 168 -9.08 -11.53 -11.73
N LEU A 169 -9.75 -11.10 -10.66
CA LEU A 169 -9.42 -9.88 -9.92
C LEU A 169 -7.99 -9.86 -9.39
N TRP A 170 -7.48 -10.99 -8.91
CA TRP A 170 -6.13 -11.10 -8.34
C TRP A 170 -5.05 -11.47 -9.37
N LYS A 171 -5.43 -11.70 -10.63
CA LYS A 171 -4.50 -12.10 -11.69
C LYS A 171 -3.47 -11.00 -11.98
N GLY A 172 -2.19 -11.35 -11.84
CA GLY A 172 -1.08 -10.44 -12.12
C GLY A 172 -0.77 -9.44 -11.01
N ILE A 173 -1.45 -9.53 -9.86
CA ILE A 173 -1.08 -8.82 -8.64
C ILE A 173 0.08 -9.56 -7.97
N THR A 174 1.08 -8.81 -7.50
CA THR A 174 2.30 -9.39 -6.92
C THR A 174 2.06 -10.14 -5.61
N ILE A 175 1.11 -9.67 -4.80
CA ILE A 175 0.74 -10.27 -3.52
C ILE A 175 -0.77 -10.50 -3.51
N ASP A 176 -1.17 -11.78 -3.52
CA ASP A 176 -2.57 -12.17 -3.38
C ASP A 176 -2.92 -12.31 -1.89
N TYR A 177 -3.47 -11.23 -1.31
CA TYR A 177 -3.91 -11.24 0.08
C TYR A 177 -5.17 -12.08 0.28
N PHE A 178 -6.00 -12.22 -0.74
CA PHE A 178 -7.21 -13.03 -0.65
C PHE A 178 -6.87 -14.50 -0.49
N ASP A 179 -5.99 -15.04 -1.33
CA ASP A 179 -5.54 -16.44 -1.24
C ASP A 179 -4.82 -16.71 0.11
N GLN A 180 -3.97 -15.80 0.56
CA GLN A 180 -3.31 -15.93 1.88
C GLN A 180 -4.34 -16.03 3.01
N ILE A 181 -5.35 -15.16 3.01
CA ILE A 181 -6.43 -15.16 4.01
C ILE A 181 -7.29 -16.42 3.90
N ALA A 182 -7.69 -16.80 2.69
CA ALA A 182 -8.53 -17.98 2.45
C ALA A 182 -7.83 -19.27 2.87
N THR A 183 -6.56 -19.40 2.49
CA THR A 183 -5.70 -20.53 2.84
C THR A 183 -5.46 -20.60 4.34
N PHE A 184 -5.09 -19.49 4.98
CA PHE A 184 -4.89 -19.45 6.43
C PHE A 184 -6.18 -19.83 7.17
N ARG A 185 -7.32 -19.21 6.80
CA ARG A 185 -8.62 -19.52 7.40
C ARG A 185 -8.96 -21.00 7.32
N LYS A 186 -8.85 -21.59 6.13
CA LYS A 186 -9.17 -23.01 5.89
C LYS A 186 -8.23 -23.93 6.67
N ARG A 187 -6.93 -23.61 6.70
CA ARG A 187 -5.90 -24.44 7.33
C ARG A 187 -5.98 -24.43 8.85
N PHE A 188 -6.27 -23.28 9.45
CA PHE A 188 -6.26 -23.11 10.91
C PHE A 188 -7.66 -23.02 11.51
N GLY A 189 -8.72 -23.20 10.72
CA GLY A 189 -10.09 -23.27 11.23
C GLY A 189 -10.64 -21.94 11.74
N ALA A 190 -10.07 -20.79 11.33
CA ALA A 190 -10.63 -19.49 11.70
C ALA A 190 -12.06 -19.37 11.17
N HIS A 191 -12.97 -18.89 12.01
CA HIS A 191 -14.37 -18.73 11.64
C HIS A 191 -14.51 -17.67 10.55
N SER A 192 -13.91 -16.51 10.80
CA SER A 192 -13.90 -15.37 9.88
C SER A 192 -12.61 -14.57 10.02
N ILE A 193 -12.17 -14.00 8.89
CA ILE A 193 -11.07 -13.05 8.80
C ILE A 193 -11.60 -11.84 8.04
N SER A 194 -11.46 -10.65 8.62
CA SER A 194 -12.13 -9.46 8.12
C SER A 194 -11.33 -8.18 8.35
N LEU A 195 -11.64 -7.15 7.55
CA LEU A 195 -11.17 -5.79 7.78
C LEU A 195 -12.36 -4.95 8.24
N VAL A 196 -12.24 -4.39 9.44
CA VAL A 196 -13.21 -3.45 10.01
C VAL A 196 -12.68 -2.04 9.81
N TYR A 197 -13.47 -1.19 9.15
CA TYR A 197 -13.14 0.22 8.97
C TYR A 197 -13.78 1.04 10.08
N GLN A 198 -13.02 1.91 10.73
CA GLN A 198 -13.48 2.83 11.76
C GLN A 198 -13.77 4.19 11.12
N VAL A 199 -15.05 4.50 10.97
CA VAL A 199 -15.49 5.79 10.45
C VAL A 199 -15.26 6.88 11.49
N THR A 200 -14.66 7.99 11.07
CA THR A 200 -14.44 9.16 11.92
C THR A 200 -15.12 10.39 11.32
N PRO A 201 -15.45 11.41 12.14
CA PRO A 201 -16.11 12.62 11.66
C PRO A 201 -15.31 13.39 10.61
N GLU A 202 -13.99 13.28 10.63
CA GLU A 202 -13.08 14.05 9.77
C GLU A 202 -12.96 13.45 8.37
N THR A 203 -13.30 12.17 8.19
CA THR A 203 -13.09 11.44 6.94
C THR A 203 -14.38 10.75 6.51
N PRO A 204 -15.08 11.27 5.48
CA PRO A 204 -16.35 10.73 5.06
C PRO A 204 -16.18 9.31 4.51
N PHE A 205 -16.93 8.37 5.07
CA PHE A 205 -16.96 6.98 4.61
C PHE A 205 -18.16 6.72 3.71
N HIS A 206 -17.88 6.26 2.48
CA HIS A 206 -18.90 5.82 1.54
C HIS A 206 -18.71 4.33 1.23
N PRO A 207 -19.72 3.46 1.42
CA PRO A 207 -19.58 2.03 1.13
C PRO A 207 -19.13 1.72 -0.31
N GLN A 208 -19.57 2.56 -1.26
CA GLN A 208 -19.21 2.46 -2.68
C GLN A 208 -17.88 3.15 -3.03
N GLY A 209 -17.23 3.80 -2.05
CA GLY A 209 -15.93 4.44 -2.20
C GLY A 209 -15.91 5.74 -3.03
N TYR A 210 -17.08 6.31 -3.37
CA TYR A 210 -17.16 7.61 -4.04
C TYR A 210 -18.34 8.45 -3.54
N ILE A 211 -18.21 9.77 -3.73
CA ILE A 211 -19.22 10.77 -3.36
C ILE A 211 -20.02 11.14 -4.60
N TYR A 212 -21.35 11.11 -4.49
CA TYR A 212 -22.21 11.70 -5.51
C TYR A 212 -22.28 13.22 -5.30
N PRO A 213 -21.95 14.04 -6.31
CA PRO A 213 -22.08 15.50 -6.23
C PRO A 213 -23.52 15.89 -5.84
N GLY A 214 -23.67 16.72 -4.81
CA GLY A 214 -24.97 17.22 -4.36
C GLY A 214 -25.69 16.38 -3.29
N LYS A 215 -25.12 15.26 -2.85
CA LYS A 215 -25.65 14.51 -1.69
C LYS A 215 -24.94 14.93 -0.40
N THR A 216 -25.70 15.34 0.61
CA THR A 216 -25.16 15.62 1.94
C THR A 216 -24.64 14.33 2.57
N TYR A 217 -23.41 14.38 3.10
CA TYR A 217 -22.85 13.25 3.83
C TYR A 217 -23.52 13.12 5.20
N GLU A 218 -24.04 11.94 5.50
CA GLU A 218 -24.54 11.59 6.83
C GLU A 218 -23.60 10.55 7.44
N ALA A 219 -22.92 10.95 8.53
CA ALA A 219 -21.99 10.07 9.21
C ALA A 219 -22.76 8.88 9.84
N PRO A 220 -22.32 7.63 9.61
CA PRO A 220 -22.95 6.48 10.23
C PRO A 220 -22.75 6.50 11.74
N GLN A 221 -23.78 6.07 12.49
CA GLN A 221 -23.80 6.09 13.95
C GLN A 221 -23.77 4.69 14.56
N GLY A 222 -23.20 4.60 15.76
CA GLY A 222 -23.18 3.38 16.56
C GLY A 222 -22.46 2.23 15.86
N ILE A 223 -23.15 1.10 15.68
CA ILE A 223 -22.58 -0.09 15.05
C ILE A 223 -22.20 0.14 13.58
N HIS A 224 -22.89 1.07 12.91
CA HIS A 224 -22.66 1.39 11.51
C HIS A 224 -21.38 2.20 11.29
N SER A 225 -20.77 2.74 12.35
CA SER A 225 -19.46 3.40 12.29
C SER A 225 -18.30 2.41 12.16
N PHE A 226 -18.57 1.09 12.18
CA PHE A 226 -17.59 0.02 12.07
C PHE A 226 -17.92 -1.01 10.97
N PRO A 227 -18.09 -0.58 9.70
CA PRO A 227 -18.42 -1.50 8.61
C PRO A 227 -17.27 -2.48 8.31
N PHE A 228 -17.64 -3.68 7.86
CA PHE A 228 -16.70 -4.64 7.28
C PHE A 228 -16.45 -4.26 5.81
N ILE A 229 -15.25 -3.77 5.49
CA ILE A 229 -14.85 -3.47 4.10
C ILE A 229 -14.35 -4.72 3.36
N PHE A 230 -13.98 -5.75 4.11
CA PHE A 230 -13.64 -7.07 3.61
C PHE A 230 -14.00 -8.13 4.64
N CYS A 231 -14.47 -9.29 4.18
CA CYS A 231 -14.68 -10.45 5.03
C CYS A 231 -14.56 -11.75 4.24
N HIS A 232 -13.86 -12.73 4.83
CA HIS A 232 -13.82 -14.10 4.36
C HIS A 232 -14.21 -15.05 5.51
N PRO A 233 -15.28 -15.86 5.38
CA PRO A 233 -16.12 -16.02 4.19
C PRO A 233 -16.98 -14.78 3.92
N LYS A 234 -17.63 -14.69 2.76
CA LYS A 234 -18.36 -13.50 2.29
C LYS A 234 -19.37 -12.94 3.31
N SER A 235 -19.98 -13.80 4.12
CA SER A 235 -20.91 -13.41 5.19
C SER A 235 -20.16 -12.82 6.39
N PRO A 236 -20.34 -11.52 6.72
CA PRO A 236 -19.68 -10.91 7.87
C PRO A 236 -20.19 -11.48 9.21
N PRO A 237 -19.32 -11.61 10.23
CA PRO A 237 -19.68 -12.14 11.54
C PRO A 237 -20.43 -11.08 12.39
N THR A 238 -21.63 -10.66 11.96
CA THR A 238 -22.37 -9.53 12.55
C THR A 238 -22.66 -9.71 14.05
N LYS A 239 -22.88 -10.94 14.52
CA LYS A 239 -23.07 -11.26 15.95
C LYS A 239 -21.84 -10.93 16.81
N HIS A 240 -20.65 -10.95 16.23
CA HIS A 240 -19.39 -10.66 16.90
C HIS A 240 -19.02 -9.18 16.87
N LEU A 241 -19.66 -8.38 16.03
CA LEU A 241 -19.31 -6.97 15.82
C LEU A 241 -19.36 -6.13 17.12
N PRO A 242 -20.35 -6.26 18.02
CA PRO A 242 -20.33 -5.53 19.28
C PRO A 242 -19.10 -5.82 20.14
N GLY A 243 -18.69 -7.10 20.21
CA GLY A 243 -17.48 -7.50 20.94
C GLY A 243 -16.22 -6.94 20.28
N ILE A 244 -16.13 -7.00 18.95
CA ILE A 244 -15.03 -6.42 18.18
C ILE A 244 -14.91 -4.91 18.43
N ILE A 245 -16.04 -4.17 18.39
CA ILE A 245 -16.07 -2.73 18.67
C ILE A 245 -15.59 -2.44 20.09
N SER A 246 -16.07 -3.20 21.08
CA SER A 246 -15.66 -3.07 22.47
C SER A 246 -14.14 -3.25 22.62
N ILE A 247 -13.54 -4.24 21.95
CA ILE A 247 -12.09 -4.47 21.98
C ILE A 247 -11.34 -3.32 21.30
N ILE A 248 -11.80 -2.85 20.14
CA ILE A 248 -11.19 -1.73 19.41
C ILE A 248 -11.17 -0.46 20.27
N GLN A 249 -12.31 -0.14 20.90
CA GLN A 249 -12.43 1.05 21.73
C GLN A 249 -11.65 0.92 23.04
N GLY A 250 -11.75 -0.23 23.71
CA GLY A 250 -11.07 -0.49 24.98
C GLY A 250 -9.55 -0.64 24.87
N SER A 251 -9.04 -0.98 23.68
CA SER A 251 -7.61 -1.21 23.46
C SER A 251 -6.96 -0.23 22.48
N ARG A 252 -7.57 0.95 22.28
CA ARG A 252 -7.13 1.95 21.30
C ARG A 252 -5.65 2.29 21.39
N VAL A 253 -5.14 2.60 22.58
CA VAL A 253 -3.72 2.97 22.80
C VAL A 253 -2.79 1.87 22.30
N ARG A 254 -3.16 0.60 22.51
CA ARG A 254 -2.36 -0.55 22.09
C ARG A 254 -2.50 -0.84 20.59
N LEU A 255 -3.68 -0.66 20.01
CA LEU A 255 -3.89 -0.78 18.56
C LEU A 255 -3.16 0.31 17.78
N ASP A 256 -3.09 1.51 18.34
CA ASP A 256 -2.47 2.68 17.72
C ASP A 256 -0.93 2.66 17.83
N ASP A 257 -0.35 1.77 18.65
CA ASP A 257 1.10 1.52 18.71
C ASP A 257 1.51 0.40 17.73
N PRO A 258 2.21 0.71 16.62
CA PRO A 258 2.65 -0.29 15.65
C PRO A 258 3.56 -1.38 16.23
N LYS A 259 4.21 -1.13 17.38
CA LYS A 259 5.15 -2.04 18.05
C LYS A 259 4.49 -2.96 19.06
N ALA A 260 3.25 -2.70 19.47
CA ALA A 260 2.58 -3.46 20.53
C ALA A 260 2.08 -4.86 20.09
N GLY A 261 2.19 -5.17 18.79
CA GLY A 261 1.77 -6.42 18.18
C GLY A 261 0.24 -6.63 18.23
N PRO A 262 -0.23 -7.83 17.88
CA PRO A 262 -1.65 -8.12 17.89
C PRO A 262 -2.23 -8.18 19.31
N ILE A 263 -3.48 -7.74 19.40
CA ILE A 263 -4.34 -7.90 20.56
C ILE A 263 -4.99 -9.27 20.47
N TYR A 264 -5.06 -9.94 21.61
CA TYR A 264 -5.74 -11.21 21.80
C TYR A 264 -6.78 -11.03 22.89
N PHE A 265 -7.99 -11.53 22.65
CA PHE A 265 -9.08 -11.50 23.63
C PHE A 265 -9.92 -12.78 23.51
N PHE A 266 -10.22 -13.41 24.64
CA PHE A 266 -11.17 -14.53 24.70
C PHE A 266 -12.42 -14.08 25.45
N ASP A 267 -13.57 -14.20 24.78
CA ASP A 267 -14.88 -13.94 25.38
C ASP A 267 -15.43 -15.24 25.97
N ASN A 268 -15.45 -15.32 27.32
CA ASN A 268 -15.97 -16.48 28.04
C ASN A 268 -17.50 -16.65 27.89
N VAL A 269 -18.24 -15.59 27.59
CA VAL A 269 -19.71 -15.61 27.49
C VAL A 269 -20.13 -16.21 26.15
N ILE A 270 -19.47 -15.80 25.07
CA ILE A 270 -19.76 -16.28 23.71
C ILE A 270 -18.91 -17.51 23.36
N GLY A 271 -17.81 -17.75 24.08
CA GLY A 271 -16.89 -18.85 23.83
C GLY A 271 -16.07 -18.64 22.56
N SER A 272 -15.67 -17.40 22.26
CA SER A 272 -14.97 -17.04 21.02
C SER A 272 -13.68 -16.28 21.28
N THR A 273 -12.68 -16.53 20.44
CA THR A 273 -11.36 -15.89 20.51
C THR A 273 -11.20 -14.87 19.38
N TYR A 274 -10.64 -13.70 19.69
CA TYR A 274 -10.42 -12.60 18.78
C TYR A 274 -8.94 -12.22 18.72
N TYR A 275 -8.43 -12.03 17.50
CA TYR A 275 -7.14 -11.39 17.26
C TYR A 275 -7.34 -10.13 16.44
N LEU A 276 -6.79 -9.01 16.91
CA LEU A 276 -6.94 -7.71 16.24
C LEU A 276 -5.59 -7.03 16.09
N MET A 277 -5.36 -6.39 14.94
CA MET A 277 -4.21 -5.52 14.74
C MET A 277 -4.56 -4.42 13.73
N ARG A 278 -4.22 -3.18 14.07
CA ARG A 278 -4.54 -2.01 13.23
C ARG A 278 -3.66 -2.00 11.98
N ILE A 279 -4.24 -1.89 10.80
CA ILE A 279 -3.48 -1.76 9.55
C ILE A 279 -3.02 -0.31 9.38
N ASP A 280 -3.96 0.62 9.45
CA ASP A 280 -3.75 2.06 9.31
C ASP A 280 -4.75 2.84 10.17
N ARG A 281 -4.86 4.16 9.95
CA ARG A 281 -5.68 5.07 10.76
C ARG A 281 -7.12 4.59 10.95
N HIS A 282 -7.71 3.95 9.94
CA HIS A 282 -9.11 3.56 9.96
C HIS A 282 -9.33 2.05 9.92
N ALA A 283 -8.44 1.27 9.31
CA ALA A 283 -8.66 -0.17 9.14
C ALA A 283 -8.03 -1.01 10.25
N VAL A 284 -8.81 -1.96 10.79
CA VAL A 284 -8.37 -2.98 11.76
C VAL A 284 -8.57 -4.36 11.15
N PHE A 285 -7.51 -5.16 11.14
CA PHE A 285 -7.57 -6.57 10.74
C PHE A 285 -8.05 -7.42 11.91
N VAL A 286 -9.04 -8.28 11.69
CA VAL A 286 -9.71 -9.07 12.72
C VAL A 286 -9.80 -10.54 12.32
N ILE A 287 -9.36 -11.43 13.21
CA ILE A 287 -9.54 -12.89 13.10
C ILE A 287 -10.43 -13.35 14.25
N VAL A 288 -11.46 -14.14 13.95
CA VAL A 288 -12.39 -14.71 14.92
C VAL A 288 -12.30 -16.23 14.87
N TYR A 289 -12.23 -16.86 16.04
CA TYR A 289 -12.37 -18.30 16.24
C TYR A 289 -13.57 -18.58 17.15
N LEU A 290 -14.27 -19.70 16.90
CA LEU A 290 -15.44 -20.15 17.69
C LEU A 290 -15.07 -21.12 18.81
N ASP A 291 -13.81 -21.12 19.22
CA ASP A 291 -13.29 -21.95 20.29
C ASP A 291 -12.41 -21.14 21.24
N LYS A 292 -12.05 -21.80 22.34
CA LYS A 292 -11.17 -21.24 23.35
C LYS A 292 -9.73 -21.58 23.01
N HIS A 293 -8.97 -20.55 22.66
CA HIS A 293 -7.52 -20.67 22.68
C HIS A 293 -7.02 -20.41 24.09
N VAL A 294 -6.46 -21.43 24.75
CA VAL A 294 -5.95 -21.31 26.14
C VAL A 294 -4.80 -20.30 26.22
N ASN A 295 -4.01 -20.20 25.16
CA ASN A 295 -2.90 -19.27 25.01
C ASN A 295 -2.99 -18.54 23.67
N ARG A 296 -2.21 -17.47 23.51
CA ARG A 296 -1.99 -16.84 22.20
C ARG A 296 -1.33 -17.86 21.28
N GLU A 297 -1.99 -18.18 20.17
CA GLU A 297 -1.45 -19.10 19.20
C GLU A 297 -0.32 -18.43 18.40
N PRO A 298 0.91 -18.98 18.42
CA PRO A 298 2.05 -18.38 17.74
C PRO A 298 1.82 -18.19 16.25
N THR A 299 1.24 -19.19 15.57
CA THR A 299 0.99 -19.15 14.12
C THR A 299 -0.01 -18.06 13.73
N THR A 300 -1.02 -17.84 14.55
CA THR A 300 -2.03 -16.79 14.33
C THR A 300 -1.43 -15.40 14.56
N VAL A 301 -0.60 -15.26 15.60
CA VAL A 301 0.14 -14.03 15.89
C VAL A 301 1.14 -13.70 14.77
N GLU A 302 1.86 -14.69 14.26
CA GLU A 302 2.80 -14.53 13.15
C GLU A 302 2.05 -14.13 11.87
N PHE A 303 0.97 -14.83 11.53
CA PHE A 303 0.17 -14.53 10.34
C PHE A 303 -0.38 -13.10 10.36
N ILE A 304 -1.05 -12.69 11.44
CA ILE A 304 -1.63 -11.34 11.53
C ILE A 304 -0.53 -10.27 11.49
N THR A 305 0.62 -10.52 12.13
CA THR A 305 1.75 -9.58 12.11
C THR A 305 2.31 -9.43 10.70
N ASN A 306 2.52 -10.54 9.99
CA ASN A 306 3.08 -10.54 8.64
C ASN A 306 2.14 -9.86 7.64
N ILE A 307 0.85 -10.22 7.64
CA ILE A 307 -0.12 -9.65 6.68
C ILE A 307 -0.34 -8.15 6.94
N VAL A 308 -0.43 -7.72 8.21
CA VAL A 308 -0.58 -6.30 8.55
C VAL A 308 0.67 -5.50 8.20
N THR A 309 1.86 -6.04 8.46
CA THR A 309 3.13 -5.37 8.09
C THR A 309 3.24 -5.23 6.57
N SER A 310 2.83 -6.26 5.82
CA SER A 310 2.77 -6.22 4.35
C SER A 310 1.77 -5.18 3.85
N LEU A 311 0.58 -5.10 4.44
CA LEU A 311 -0.46 -4.12 4.11
C LEU A 311 -0.07 -2.67 4.46
N ARG A 312 0.76 -2.47 5.48
CA ARG A 312 1.36 -1.16 5.80
C ARG A 312 2.43 -0.76 4.76
N GLY A 313 3.01 -1.74 4.08
CA GLY A 313 4.13 -1.56 3.17
C GLY A 313 5.41 -1.16 3.90
N THR A 314 5.54 -1.50 5.19
CA THR A 314 6.68 -1.09 6.03
C THR A 314 8.02 -1.56 5.43
N THR A 315 8.10 -2.82 5.02
CA THR A 315 9.30 -3.38 4.39
C THR A 315 9.64 -2.69 3.07
N VAL A 316 8.62 -2.39 2.26
CA VAL A 316 8.81 -1.68 0.98
C VAL A 316 9.32 -0.26 1.21
N ILE A 317 8.85 0.43 2.26
CA ILE A 317 9.36 1.76 2.62
C ILE A 317 10.82 1.66 3.11
N GLU A 318 11.12 0.68 3.97
CA GLU A 318 12.47 0.49 4.52
C GLU A 318 13.51 0.14 3.45
N ASP A 319 13.09 -0.50 2.36
CA ASP A 319 13.93 -0.76 1.17
C ASP A 319 14.44 0.52 0.48
N LEU A 320 13.94 1.70 0.85
CA LEU A 320 14.51 2.98 0.44
C LEU A 320 15.90 3.22 1.05
N THR A 321 16.20 2.65 2.23
CA THR A 321 17.54 2.76 2.88
C THR A 321 18.59 1.83 2.30
N ALA A 322 18.18 0.77 1.61
CA ALA A 322 19.08 -0.23 1.02
C ALA A 322 19.66 0.21 -0.34
N GLN A 323 19.62 1.51 -0.64
CA GLN A 323 19.98 2.11 -1.94
C GLN A 323 21.14 3.09 -1.82
#